data_AF-T0R961-F1
#
_entry.id   AF-T0R961-F1
#
_cell.length_a   1.000
_cell.length_b   1.000
_cell.length_c   1.000
_cell.angle_alpha   90.00
_cell.angle_beta   90.00
_cell.angle_gamma   90.00
#
_symmetry.space_group_name_H-M   'P 1'
#
loop_
_entity.id
_entity.type
_entity.pdbx_description
1 polymer ?
#
loop_
_entity_poly.entity_id
_entity_poly.type
_entity_poly.pdbx_seq_one_letter_code
_entity_poly.pdbx_strand_id
1 'polypeptide(L)'
;MLPEEREAAKRAARVIRCARKMNNLTQTDISEMLKISQGTVSKVESADLILSSYHWMRFCEICGIAMETIGTGYIEQFGFSQVTSNRRVGKFQLSARYSNNAGMKVRDFLPLLDALSKKVGADEYSNILKKKFKIDEDYFVNLDHQLSFYFVQDLMEEIKGQGIIISEDDLANVPYLEKLKKQIVGLKNNPFDQIRFPDKYCRYLNGDFSLMPFEEKENEIHFKYSAKKHLNGFRINSEAAMMYFDYKKAYFQSLFQPLRIELVDSNGLEGNFIAHVS
;
A
#
# COMPACT_ATOMS: atom_id res chain seq x y z
N MET A 1 -25.90 15.31 -5.84
CA MET A 1 -24.44 15.15 -5.85
C MET A 1 -24.05 14.70 -7.25
N LEU A 2 -23.22 15.48 -7.94
CA LEU A 2 -22.69 15.15 -9.26
C LEU A 2 -21.81 13.89 -9.18
N PRO A 3 -21.55 13.18 -10.30
CA PRO A 3 -20.73 11.96 -10.28
C PRO A 3 -19.35 12.16 -9.64
N GLU A 4 -18.67 13.27 -9.96
CA GLU A 4 -17.35 13.59 -9.43
C GLU A 4 -17.38 13.86 -7.91
N GLU A 5 -18.39 14.59 -7.45
CA GLU A 5 -18.62 14.84 -6.02
C GLU A 5 -18.88 13.51 -5.28
N ARG A 6 -19.58 12.57 -5.91
CA ARG A 6 -19.85 11.26 -5.31
C ARG A 6 -18.58 10.44 -5.14
N GLU A 7 -17.68 10.48 -6.11
CA GLU A 7 -16.37 9.83 -5.99
C GLU A 7 -15.50 10.51 -4.94
N ALA A 8 -15.54 11.84 -4.84
CA ALA A 8 -14.89 12.57 -3.76
C ALA A 8 -15.46 12.20 -2.38
N ALA A 9 -16.79 12.06 -2.26
CA ALA A 9 -17.46 11.63 -1.04
C ALA A 9 -17.02 10.23 -0.62
N LYS A 10 -16.92 9.28 -1.56
CA LYS A 10 -16.41 7.92 -1.29
C LYS A 10 -14.97 7.94 -0.76
N ARG A 11 -14.09 8.75 -1.37
CA ARG A 11 -12.70 8.92 -0.91
C ARG A 11 -12.64 9.56 0.48
N ALA A 12 -13.45 10.57 0.74
CA ALA A 12 -13.52 11.21 2.06
C ALA A 12 -14.04 10.24 3.12
N ALA A 13 -15.10 9.50 2.81
CA ALA A 13 -15.73 8.53 3.70
C ALA A 13 -14.73 7.47 4.18
N ARG A 14 -13.98 6.83 3.26
CA ARG A 14 -13.00 5.81 3.61
C ARG A 14 -11.84 6.38 4.45
N VAL A 15 -11.38 7.59 4.16
CA VAL A 15 -10.35 8.28 4.96
C VAL A 15 -10.86 8.56 6.36
N ILE A 16 -12.08 9.06 6.50
CA ILE A 16 -12.67 9.37 7.80
C ILE A 16 -12.82 8.11 8.64
N ARG A 17 -13.38 7.02 8.08
CA ARG A 17 -13.51 5.75 8.80
C ARG A 17 -12.15 5.21 9.23
N CYS A 18 -11.16 5.24 8.34
CA CYS A 18 -9.81 4.78 8.65
C CYS A 18 -9.16 5.60 9.76
N ALA A 19 -9.14 6.93 9.62
CA ALA A 19 -8.57 7.87 10.59
C ALA A 19 -9.25 7.78 11.96
N ARG A 20 -10.57 7.62 11.98
CA ARG A 20 -11.31 7.40 13.22
C ARG A 20 -10.94 6.06 13.87
N LYS A 21 -10.91 4.97 13.10
CA LYS A 21 -10.58 3.62 13.60
C LYS A 21 -9.14 3.54 14.11
N MET A 22 -8.15 4.13 13.42
CA MET A 22 -6.75 4.12 13.87
C MET A 22 -6.55 4.89 15.19
N ASN A 23 -7.33 5.95 15.42
CA ASN A 23 -7.31 6.74 16.65
C ASN A 23 -8.22 6.16 17.76
N ASN A 24 -8.79 4.97 17.56
CA ASN A 24 -9.72 4.31 18.49
C ASN A 24 -11.01 5.11 18.79
N LEU A 25 -11.40 6.04 17.93
CA LEU A 25 -12.56 6.91 18.12
C LEU A 25 -13.87 6.25 17.64
N THR A 26 -14.99 6.62 18.24
CA THR A 26 -16.36 6.29 17.83
C THR A 26 -16.95 7.41 16.98
N GLN A 27 -18.06 7.15 16.28
CA GLN A 27 -18.77 8.22 15.55
C GLN A 27 -19.28 9.31 16.50
N THR A 28 -19.66 8.92 17.73
CA THR A 28 -20.06 9.85 18.79
C THR A 28 -18.90 10.77 19.17
N ASP A 29 -17.71 10.22 19.39
CA ASP A 29 -16.51 11.01 19.73
C ASP A 29 -16.22 12.06 18.64
N ILE A 30 -16.26 11.65 17.36
CA ILE A 30 -16.07 12.57 16.23
C ILE A 30 -17.17 13.64 16.19
N SER A 31 -18.43 13.27 16.44
CA SER A 31 -19.55 14.20 16.43
C SER A 31 -19.39 15.29 17.50
N GLU A 32 -18.95 14.92 18.70
CA GLU A 32 -18.68 15.85 19.81
C GLU A 32 -17.49 16.76 19.50
N MET A 33 -16.38 16.20 19.00
CA MET A 33 -15.17 16.96 18.69
C MET A 33 -15.37 17.95 17.53
N LEU A 34 -16.18 17.59 16.53
CA LEU A 34 -16.49 18.46 15.39
C LEU A 34 -17.71 19.36 15.63
N LYS A 35 -18.43 19.19 16.75
CA LYS A 35 -19.69 19.88 17.06
C LYS A 35 -20.75 19.74 15.96
N ILE A 36 -20.89 18.53 15.44
CA ILE A 36 -21.93 18.14 14.46
C ILE A 36 -22.74 16.97 15.02
N SER A 37 -23.90 16.68 14.43
CA SER A 37 -24.70 15.53 14.87
C SER A 37 -24.02 14.19 14.50
N GLN A 38 -24.21 13.14 15.31
CA GLN A 38 -23.74 11.79 14.96
C GLN A 38 -24.38 11.28 13.66
N GLY A 39 -25.62 11.68 13.36
CA GLY A 39 -26.25 11.42 12.06
C GLY A 39 -25.52 12.05 10.88
N THR A 40 -24.93 13.24 11.06
CA THR A 40 -24.05 13.87 10.07
C THR A 40 -22.80 13.03 9.84
N VAL A 41 -22.15 12.58 10.92
CA VAL A 41 -20.96 11.70 10.82
C VAL A 41 -21.30 10.41 10.08
N SER A 42 -22.43 9.79 10.42
CA SER A 42 -22.90 8.57 9.75
C SER A 42 -23.08 8.77 8.24
N LYS A 43 -23.76 9.85 7.82
CA LYS A 43 -23.94 10.20 6.40
C LYS A 43 -22.63 10.48 5.67
N VAL A 44 -21.65 11.05 6.36
CA VAL A 44 -20.32 11.27 5.78
C VAL A 44 -19.59 9.93 5.60
N GLU A 45 -19.64 9.04 6.60
CA GLU A 45 -19.02 7.72 6.51
C GLU A 45 -19.70 6.78 5.51
N SER A 46 -20.96 7.03 5.15
CA SER A 46 -21.66 6.33 4.06
C SER A 46 -21.50 6.99 2.68
N ALA A 47 -20.72 8.07 2.58
CA ALA A 47 -20.54 8.87 1.37
C ALA A 47 -21.83 9.55 0.84
N ASP A 48 -22.83 9.72 1.69
CA ASP A 48 -24.06 10.48 1.38
C ASP A 48 -23.88 12.00 1.58
N LEU A 49 -22.85 12.39 2.32
CA LEU A 49 -22.51 13.78 2.63
C LEU A 49 -21.00 13.99 2.59
N ILE A 50 -20.58 15.20 2.21
CA ILE A 50 -19.18 15.64 2.31
C ILE A 50 -19.10 16.70 3.41
N LEU A 51 -18.06 16.62 4.26
CA LEU A 51 -17.80 17.67 5.25
C LEU A 51 -17.47 18.99 4.53
N SER A 52 -17.93 20.11 5.10
CA SER A 52 -17.42 21.42 4.70
C SER A 52 -15.90 21.50 4.92
N SER A 53 -15.20 22.36 4.18
CA SER A 53 -13.76 22.61 4.36
C SER A 53 -13.34 22.85 5.80
N TYR A 54 -14.09 23.66 6.57
CA TYR A 54 -13.83 23.90 8.00
C TYR A 54 -13.82 22.60 8.83
N HIS A 55 -14.89 21.81 8.75
CA HIS A 55 -15.00 20.54 9.46
C HIS A 55 -13.96 19.51 9.00
N TRP A 56 -13.60 19.50 7.71
CA TRP A 56 -12.52 18.65 7.19
C TRP A 56 -11.17 19.01 7.82
N MET A 57 -10.82 20.29 7.82
CA MET A 57 -9.58 20.78 8.43
C MET A 57 -9.50 20.41 9.92
N ARG A 58 -10.59 20.63 10.68
CA ARG A 58 -10.66 20.24 12.10
C ARG A 58 -10.54 18.72 12.29
N PHE A 59 -11.17 17.92 11.43
CA PHE A 59 -11.05 16.47 11.47
C PHE A 59 -9.61 16.01 11.24
N CYS A 60 -8.91 16.61 10.27
CA CYS A 60 -7.51 16.34 9.98
C CYS A 60 -6.60 16.65 11.18
N GLU A 61 -6.80 17.80 11.84
CA GLU A 61 -6.09 18.18 13.06
C GLU A 61 -6.30 17.17 14.19
N ILE A 62 -7.56 16.81 14.47
CA ILE A 62 -7.91 15.85 15.53
C ILE A 62 -7.27 14.49 15.28
N CYS A 63 -7.31 14.00 14.04
CA CYS A 63 -6.84 12.66 13.71
C CYS A 63 -5.36 12.58 13.35
N GLY A 64 -4.65 13.71 13.29
CA GLY A 64 -3.24 13.75 12.89
C GLY A 64 -2.98 13.30 11.45
N ILE A 65 -3.85 13.68 10.52
CA ILE A 65 -3.73 13.34 9.09
C ILE A 65 -3.61 14.60 8.23
N ALA A 66 -2.97 14.46 7.07
CA ALA A 66 -2.79 15.57 6.14
C ALA A 66 -4.12 15.94 5.44
N MET A 67 -4.33 17.22 5.11
CA MET A 67 -5.57 17.69 4.49
C MET A 67 -5.75 17.16 3.06
N GLU A 68 -4.64 16.94 2.36
CA GLU A 68 -4.56 16.46 0.97
C GLU A 68 -5.09 15.03 0.82
N THR A 69 -5.26 14.30 1.93
CA THR A 69 -5.81 12.94 1.95
C THR A 69 -7.22 12.86 1.36
N ILE A 70 -7.98 13.96 1.30
CA ILE A 70 -9.28 14.01 0.59
C ILE A 70 -9.12 13.79 -0.92
N GLY A 71 -8.03 14.29 -1.50
CA GLY A 71 -7.74 14.19 -2.93
C GLY A 71 -7.30 12.78 -3.30
N THR A 72 -6.36 12.22 -2.53
CA THR A 72 -5.83 10.87 -2.77
C THR A 72 -6.78 9.77 -2.30
N GLY A 73 -7.61 10.07 -1.30
CA GLY A 73 -8.38 9.10 -0.54
C GLY A 73 -7.51 8.12 0.26
N TYR A 74 -6.25 8.45 0.53
CA TYR A 74 -5.32 7.60 1.29
C TYR A 74 -4.64 8.43 2.37
N ILE A 75 -4.41 7.81 3.53
CA ILE A 75 -3.65 8.41 4.63
C ILE A 75 -2.19 7.98 4.47
N GLU A 76 -1.29 8.94 4.55
CA GLU A 76 0.13 8.72 4.35
C GLU A 76 0.93 9.68 5.23
N GLN A 77 1.82 9.09 6.04
CA GLN A 77 2.70 9.80 6.97
C GLN A 77 4.18 9.59 6.63
N PHE A 78 4.50 8.69 5.68
CA PHE A 78 5.87 8.37 5.26
C PHE A 78 6.77 7.98 6.44
N GLY A 79 6.26 7.16 7.36
CA GLY A 79 7.12 6.60 8.40
C GLY A 79 8.17 5.66 7.80
N PHE A 80 9.23 5.34 8.52
CA PHE A 80 10.00 4.14 8.19
C PHE A 80 9.22 2.89 8.58
N SER A 81 9.38 1.83 7.81
CA SER A 81 8.87 0.52 8.19
C SER A 81 9.73 -0.07 9.30
N GLN A 82 9.06 -0.67 10.28
CA GLN A 82 9.66 -1.37 11.40
C GLN A 82 9.03 -2.75 11.52
N VAL A 83 9.81 -3.79 11.78
CA VAL A 83 9.22 -5.12 12.00
C VAL A 83 8.48 -5.11 13.34
N THR A 84 7.19 -5.40 13.32
CA THR A 84 6.34 -5.42 14.51
C THR A 84 5.54 -6.72 14.60
N SER A 85 5.03 -7.03 15.80
CA SER A 85 4.12 -8.16 16.01
C SER A 85 2.80 -7.73 16.66
N ASN A 86 2.37 -6.50 16.33
CA ASN A 86 1.21 -5.86 16.95
C ASN A 86 -0.09 -6.32 16.29
N ARG A 87 -0.92 -7.04 17.05
CA ARG A 87 -2.22 -7.53 16.56
C ARG A 87 -3.29 -6.44 16.44
N ARG A 88 -3.07 -5.28 17.07
CA ARG A 88 -4.03 -4.17 17.12
C ARG A 88 -3.38 -2.89 16.64
N VAL A 89 -4.09 -2.18 15.78
CA VAL A 89 -3.77 -0.81 15.34
C VAL A 89 -5.05 0.02 15.51
N GLY A 90 -5.15 0.77 16.61
CA GLY A 90 -6.42 1.37 17.02
C GLY A 90 -7.52 0.31 17.18
N LYS A 91 -8.63 0.49 16.45
CA LYS A 91 -9.76 -0.46 16.37
C LYS A 91 -9.58 -1.58 15.35
N PHE A 92 -8.53 -1.54 14.54
CA PHE A 92 -8.25 -2.63 13.61
C PHE A 92 -7.67 -3.82 14.36
N GLN A 93 -8.29 -4.99 14.19
CA GLN A 93 -7.85 -6.25 14.77
C GLN A 93 -7.36 -7.16 13.66
N LEU A 94 -6.08 -7.48 13.67
CA LEU A 94 -5.47 -8.40 12.72
C LEU A 94 -5.41 -9.83 13.27
N SER A 95 -5.43 -10.79 12.35
CA SER A 95 -5.09 -12.18 12.67
C SER A 95 -3.61 -12.27 13.07
N ALA A 96 -3.25 -13.24 13.90
CA ALA A 96 -1.84 -13.45 14.28
C ALA A 96 -0.95 -13.72 13.05
N ARG A 97 -1.49 -14.41 12.03
CA ARG A 97 -0.80 -14.72 10.77
C ARG A 97 -0.32 -13.46 10.05
N TYR A 98 -1.12 -12.39 10.04
CA TYR A 98 -0.80 -11.17 9.30
C TYR A 98 -0.19 -10.05 10.15
N SER A 99 -0.20 -10.19 11.47
CA SER A 99 0.41 -9.21 12.38
C SER A 99 1.78 -9.60 12.88
N ASN A 100 2.09 -10.91 12.97
CA ASN A 100 3.41 -11.36 13.41
C ASN A 100 4.48 -11.04 12.34
N ASN A 101 5.60 -10.45 12.78
CA ASN A 101 6.69 -10.03 11.90
C ASN A 101 6.19 -9.16 10.73
N ALA A 102 5.21 -8.30 10.99
CA ALA A 102 4.68 -7.37 10.01
C ALA A 102 5.70 -6.26 9.72
N GLY A 103 6.22 -6.24 8.50
CA GLY A 103 7.11 -5.20 7.99
C GLY A 103 6.83 -4.78 6.55
N MET A 104 5.86 -5.37 5.84
CA MET A 104 5.43 -4.80 4.56
C MET A 104 4.37 -3.74 4.80
N LYS A 105 4.57 -2.52 4.29
CA LYS A 105 3.52 -1.50 4.33
C LYS A 105 2.50 -1.71 3.23
N VAL A 106 1.27 -1.27 3.48
CA VAL A 106 0.17 -1.32 2.50
C VAL A 106 0.59 -0.71 1.16
N ARG A 107 1.31 0.41 1.15
CA ARG A 107 1.84 1.03 -0.07
C ARG A 107 2.66 0.11 -0.98
N ASP A 108 3.33 -0.89 -0.40
CA ASP A 108 4.25 -1.77 -1.12
C ASP A 108 3.54 -2.92 -1.86
N PHE A 109 2.25 -3.13 -1.57
CA PHE A 109 1.40 -4.11 -2.27
C PHE A 109 0.04 -3.53 -2.66
N LEU A 110 -0.17 -2.21 -2.50
CA LEU A 110 -1.38 -1.51 -2.89
C LEU A 110 -1.72 -1.72 -4.39
N PRO A 111 -0.77 -1.72 -5.33
CA PRO A 111 -1.10 -1.99 -6.74
C PRO A 111 -1.74 -3.36 -6.97
N LEU A 112 -1.33 -4.37 -6.20
CA LEU A 112 -1.92 -5.70 -6.28
C LEU A 112 -3.36 -5.70 -5.76
N LEU A 113 -3.63 -4.98 -4.67
CA LEU A 113 -4.99 -4.81 -4.13
C LEU A 113 -5.90 -4.03 -5.08
N ASP A 114 -5.39 -2.97 -5.69
CA ASP A 114 -6.14 -2.15 -6.65
C ASP A 114 -6.46 -2.95 -7.92
N ALA A 115 -5.48 -3.68 -8.45
CA ALA A 115 -5.67 -4.59 -9.58
C ALA A 115 -6.72 -5.67 -9.25
N LEU A 116 -6.62 -6.34 -8.09
CA LEU A 116 -7.60 -7.32 -7.65
C LEU A 116 -9.00 -6.70 -7.61
N SER A 117 -9.16 -5.55 -6.94
CA SER A 117 -10.45 -4.86 -6.81
C SER A 117 -11.09 -4.55 -8.16
N LYS A 118 -10.30 -4.10 -9.14
CA LYS A 118 -10.78 -3.85 -10.51
C LYS A 118 -11.22 -5.13 -11.24
N LYS A 119 -10.54 -6.26 -11.00
CA LYS A 119 -10.84 -7.54 -11.69
C LYS A 119 -12.07 -8.23 -11.13
N VAL A 120 -12.26 -8.23 -9.80
CA VAL A 120 -13.37 -8.96 -9.15
C VAL A 120 -14.57 -8.07 -8.81
N GLY A 121 -14.38 -6.75 -8.82
CA GLY A 121 -15.40 -5.79 -8.41
C GLY A 121 -15.41 -5.54 -6.89
N ALA A 122 -16.01 -4.42 -6.49
CA ALA A 122 -15.95 -3.94 -5.11
C ALA A 122 -16.55 -4.90 -4.07
N ASP A 123 -17.68 -5.52 -4.39
CA ASP A 123 -18.38 -6.42 -3.45
C ASP A 123 -17.57 -7.69 -3.18
N GLU A 124 -17.02 -8.29 -4.23
CA GLU A 124 -16.23 -9.51 -4.08
C GLU A 124 -14.86 -9.22 -3.45
N TYR A 125 -14.24 -8.09 -3.82
CA TYR A 125 -13.04 -7.61 -3.15
C TYR A 125 -13.25 -7.45 -1.63
N SER A 126 -14.35 -6.81 -1.23
CA SER A 126 -14.70 -6.64 0.19
C SER A 126 -14.98 -7.98 0.87
N ASN A 127 -15.64 -8.92 0.19
CA ASN A 127 -15.85 -10.28 0.67
C ASN A 127 -14.54 -11.03 0.91
N ILE A 128 -13.60 -11.00 -0.04
CA ILE A 128 -12.28 -11.64 0.07
C ILE A 128 -11.56 -11.09 1.30
N LEU A 129 -11.44 -9.77 1.43
CA LEU A 129 -10.76 -9.15 2.57
C LEU A 129 -11.40 -9.52 3.91
N LYS A 130 -12.73 -9.40 4.02
CA LYS A 130 -13.44 -9.58 5.28
C LYS A 130 -13.62 -11.03 5.68
N LYS A 131 -13.99 -11.92 4.74
CA LYS A 131 -14.32 -13.31 5.04
C LYS A 131 -13.08 -14.19 5.04
N LYS A 132 -12.21 -14.04 4.03
CA LYS A 132 -11.03 -14.88 3.87
C LYS A 132 -9.87 -14.38 4.74
N PHE A 133 -9.50 -13.11 4.58
CA PHE A 133 -8.36 -12.55 5.32
C PHE A 133 -8.72 -12.00 6.70
N LYS A 134 -10.01 -11.77 6.98
CA LYS A 134 -10.50 -11.18 8.23
C LYS A 134 -9.85 -9.82 8.53
N ILE A 135 -9.64 -9.03 7.47
CA ILE A 135 -9.11 -7.67 7.56
C ILE A 135 -10.21 -6.71 7.08
N ASP A 136 -10.43 -5.65 7.85
CA ASP A 136 -11.32 -4.56 7.47
C ASP A 136 -10.71 -3.80 6.28
N GLU A 137 -11.49 -3.57 5.23
CA GLU A 137 -11.01 -2.86 4.03
C GLU A 137 -10.46 -1.45 4.33
N ASP A 138 -11.01 -0.78 5.35
CA ASP A 138 -10.53 0.55 5.76
C ASP A 138 -9.09 0.48 6.32
N TYR A 139 -8.58 -0.71 6.68
CA TYR A 139 -7.19 -0.90 7.09
C TYR A 139 -6.21 -0.50 5.98
N PHE A 140 -6.57 -0.75 4.72
CA PHE A 140 -5.71 -0.49 3.56
C PHE A 140 -5.74 0.97 3.10
N VAL A 141 -6.53 1.83 3.76
CA VAL A 141 -6.58 3.27 3.46
C VAL A 141 -5.35 3.99 4.04
N ASN A 142 -4.78 3.50 5.15
CA ASN A 142 -3.52 4.02 5.67
C ASN A 142 -2.35 3.27 5.05
N LEU A 143 -1.57 3.99 4.24
CA LEU A 143 -0.44 3.47 3.48
C LEU A 143 0.79 3.15 4.35
N ASP A 144 0.77 3.55 5.61
CA ASP A 144 1.82 3.25 6.59
C ASP A 144 1.46 2.08 7.51
N HIS A 145 0.24 1.56 7.44
CA HIS A 145 -0.11 0.29 8.08
C HIS A 145 0.73 -0.85 7.52
N GLN A 146 0.99 -1.87 8.36
CA GLN A 146 1.91 -2.96 8.03
C GLN A 146 1.27 -4.32 8.23
N LEU A 147 1.56 -5.22 7.28
CA LEU A 147 1.21 -6.63 7.35
C LEU A 147 2.47 -7.48 7.20
N SER A 148 2.37 -8.72 7.68
CA SER A 148 3.35 -9.77 7.42
C SER A 148 3.36 -10.15 5.94
N PHE A 149 4.51 -10.58 5.43
CA PHE A 149 4.62 -11.18 4.10
C PHE A 149 3.61 -12.31 3.83
N TYR A 150 3.15 -13.02 4.88
CA TYR A 150 2.09 -14.04 4.74
C TYR A 150 0.81 -13.50 4.11
N PHE A 151 0.47 -12.22 4.31
CA PHE A 151 -0.70 -11.64 3.67
C PHE A 151 -0.54 -11.60 2.14
N VAL A 152 0.63 -11.17 1.66
CA VAL A 152 0.92 -11.08 0.22
C VAL A 152 0.95 -12.47 -0.40
N GLN A 153 1.55 -13.45 0.28
CA GLN A 153 1.52 -14.84 -0.18
C GLN A 153 0.09 -15.36 -0.31
N ASP A 154 -0.74 -15.25 0.74
CA ASP A 154 -2.11 -15.74 0.71
C ASP A 154 -2.98 -14.99 -0.32
N LEU A 155 -2.69 -13.71 -0.56
CA LEU A 155 -3.34 -12.90 -1.59
C LEU A 155 -2.99 -13.40 -3.00
N MET A 156 -1.71 -13.70 -3.27
CA MET A 156 -1.29 -14.27 -4.56
C MET A 156 -1.88 -15.66 -4.78
N GLU A 157 -1.89 -16.51 -3.75
CA GLU A 157 -2.54 -17.82 -3.79
C GLU A 157 -4.04 -17.69 -4.07
N GLU A 158 -4.70 -16.65 -3.55
CA GLU A 158 -6.11 -16.40 -3.84
C GLU A 158 -6.35 -15.93 -5.27
N ILE A 159 -5.57 -14.96 -5.74
CA ILE A 159 -5.63 -14.47 -7.13
C ILE A 159 -5.49 -15.65 -8.10
N LYS A 160 -4.50 -16.51 -7.84
CA LYS A 160 -4.28 -17.72 -8.63
C LYS A 160 -5.42 -18.72 -8.50
N GLY A 161 -5.88 -19.00 -7.28
CA GLY A 161 -6.95 -19.96 -7.02
C GLY A 161 -8.27 -19.61 -7.70
N GLN A 162 -8.53 -18.32 -7.90
CA GLN A 162 -9.68 -17.82 -8.64
C GLN A 162 -9.43 -17.68 -10.16
N GLY A 163 -8.22 -17.96 -10.65
CA GLY A 163 -7.86 -17.81 -12.05
C GLY A 163 -7.80 -16.35 -12.52
N ILE A 164 -7.56 -15.41 -11.60
CA ILE A 164 -7.50 -13.98 -11.92
C ILE A 164 -6.14 -13.68 -12.57
N ILE A 165 -6.19 -13.09 -13.76
CA ILE A 165 -5.01 -12.66 -14.50
C ILE A 165 -4.75 -11.18 -14.22
N ILE A 166 -3.58 -10.88 -13.64
CA ILE A 166 -3.09 -9.53 -13.39
C ILE A 166 -1.91 -9.27 -14.33
N SER A 167 -2.05 -8.29 -15.21
CA SER A 167 -1.03 -7.86 -16.15
C SER A 167 -0.10 -6.78 -15.55
N GLU A 168 1.02 -6.50 -16.20
CA GLU A 168 1.90 -5.38 -15.81
C GLU A 168 1.15 -4.03 -15.85
N ASP A 169 0.24 -3.84 -16.81
CA ASP A 169 -0.58 -2.63 -16.93
C ASP A 169 -1.56 -2.45 -15.76
N ASP A 170 -2.08 -3.55 -15.22
CA ASP A 170 -2.95 -3.53 -14.03
C ASP A 170 -2.17 -3.00 -12.80
N LEU A 171 -0.86 -3.26 -12.75
CA LEU A 171 0.03 -2.87 -11.65
C LEU A 171 0.61 -1.46 -11.81
N ALA A 172 0.72 -0.97 -13.05
CA ALA A 172 1.31 0.35 -13.34
C ALA A 172 0.37 1.52 -13.00
N ASN A 173 -0.95 1.31 -13.09
CA ASN A 173 -1.97 2.37 -13.08
C ASN A 173 -2.60 2.63 -11.70
N VAL A 174 -1.75 2.95 -10.72
CA VAL A 174 -2.20 3.31 -9.37
C VAL A 174 -1.94 4.79 -9.12
N PRO A 175 -2.97 5.62 -8.86
CA PRO A 175 -2.81 7.08 -8.65
C PRO A 175 -1.76 7.44 -7.60
N TYR A 176 -1.58 6.58 -6.59
CA TYR A 176 -0.56 6.75 -5.57
C TYR A 176 0.88 6.63 -6.11
N LEU A 177 1.14 5.71 -7.03
CA LEU A 177 2.47 5.53 -7.62
C LEU A 177 2.91 6.81 -8.35
N GLU A 178 2.00 7.53 -9.00
CA GLU A 178 2.33 8.81 -9.65
C GLU A 178 2.80 9.87 -8.67
N LYS A 179 2.18 9.98 -7.49
CA LYS A 179 2.64 10.89 -6.42
C LYS A 179 4.04 10.49 -5.95
N LEU A 180 4.25 9.19 -5.79
CA LEU A 180 5.50 8.62 -5.31
C LEU A 180 6.63 8.78 -6.34
N LYS A 181 6.35 8.58 -7.63
CA LYS A 181 7.24 8.89 -8.75
C LYS A 181 7.67 10.36 -8.71
N LYS A 182 6.74 11.30 -8.55
CA LYS A 182 7.08 12.73 -8.47
C LYS A 182 8.02 13.04 -7.31
N GLN A 183 7.87 12.35 -6.18
CA GLN A 183 8.81 12.49 -5.05
C GLN A 183 10.18 11.88 -5.34
N ILE A 184 10.25 10.73 -6.03
CA ILE A 184 11.51 10.11 -6.46
C ILE A 184 12.22 10.98 -7.51
N VAL A 185 11.50 11.40 -8.56
CA VAL A 185 12.02 12.21 -9.67
C VAL A 185 12.43 13.60 -9.19
N GLY A 186 11.66 14.19 -8.27
CA GLY A 186 12.00 15.48 -7.65
C GLY A 186 13.30 15.47 -6.85
N LEU A 187 13.87 14.28 -6.57
CA LEU A 187 15.12 14.17 -5.82
C LEU A 187 16.38 14.26 -6.68
N LYS A 188 16.41 14.04 -8.01
CA LYS A 188 17.64 14.17 -8.84
C LYS A 188 17.45 14.03 -10.36
N ASN A 189 18.36 14.68 -11.12
CA ASN A 189 18.39 14.70 -12.60
C ASN A 189 19.08 13.49 -13.27
N ASN A 190 19.68 12.57 -12.51
CA ASN A 190 20.45 11.43 -13.05
C ASN A 190 19.68 10.10 -12.83
N PRO A 191 19.43 9.27 -13.88
CA PRO A 191 18.82 7.95 -13.75
C PRO A 191 19.50 7.01 -12.74
N PHE A 192 20.84 7.06 -12.63
CA PHE A 192 21.60 6.25 -11.67
C PHE A 192 21.30 6.64 -10.21
N ASP A 193 21.00 7.92 -9.94
CA ASP A 193 20.64 8.39 -8.61
C ASP A 193 19.26 7.86 -8.17
N GLN A 194 18.36 7.54 -9.11
CA GLN A 194 17.05 6.95 -8.81
C GLN A 194 17.19 5.54 -8.22
N ILE A 195 18.19 4.78 -8.67
CA ILE A 195 18.49 3.39 -8.25
C ILE A 195 19.56 3.33 -7.14
N ARG A 196 20.25 4.42 -6.80
CA ARG A 196 21.10 4.49 -5.59
C ARG A 196 20.33 4.95 -4.33
N PHE A 197 19.21 5.64 -4.50
CA PHE A 197 18.24 5.95 -3.44
C PHE A 197 17.38 4.80 -2.85
N PRO A 198 17.31 3.57 -3.39
CA PRO A 198 16.39 2.54 -2.97
C PRO A 198 16.57 1.97 -1.58
N ASP A 199 17.73 1.93 -0.94
CA ASP A 199 17.76 1.39 0.44
C ASP A 199 16.96 2.30 1.40
N LYS A 200 17.14 3.62 1.29
CA LYS A 200 16.38 4.60 2.09
C LYS A 200 14.90 4.57 1.70
N TYR A 201 14.59 4.39 0.42
CA TYR A 201 13.24 4.32 -0.09
C TYR A 201 12.52 3.01 0.25
N CYS A 202 13.18 1.87 0.15
CA CYS A 202 12.71 0.57 0.63
C CYS A 202 12.41 0.63 2.11
N ARG A 203 13.19 1.36 2.92
CA ARG A 203 12.79 1.57 4.33
C ARG A 203 11.46 2.30 4.48
N TYR A 204 11.04 3.15 3.54
CA TYR A 204 9.70 3.77 3.56
C TYR A 204 8.59 2.83 3.09
N LEU A 205 8.90 1.80 2.29
CA LEU A 205 7.91 0.89 1.71
C LEU A 205 7.82 -0.46 2.42
N ASN A 206 8.96 -1.04 2.73
CA ASN A 206 9.12 -2.45 3.01
C ASN A 206 10.28 -2.67 4.01
N GLY A 207 9.91 -2.99 5.25
CA GLY A 207 10.80 -3.44 6.30
C GLY A 207 11.23 -4.90 6.13
N ASP A 208 10.52 -5.68 5.33
CA ASP A 208 10.71 -7.11 5.08
C ASP A 208 11.87 -7.43 4.11
N PHE A 209 12.16 -6.54 3.18
CA PHE A 209 13.17 -6.74 2.14
C PHE A 209 14.19 -5.58 2.10
N SER A 210 15.36 -5.86 1.54
CA SER A 210 16.38 -4.88 1.20
C SER A 210 16.61 -4.86 -0.30
N LEU A 211 16.92 -3.69 -0.83
CA LEU A 211 17.29 -3.48 -2.22
C LEU A 211 18.71 -2.95 -2.26
N MET A 212 19.65 -3.77 -2.73
CA MET A 212 21.08 -3.47 -2.67
C MET A 212 21.68 -3.52 -4.08
N PRO A 213 22.16 -2.40 -4.64
CA PRO A 213 22.97 -2.45 -5.84
C PRO A 213 24.29 -3.17 -5.55
N PHE A 214 24.75 -4.02 -6.47
CA PHE A 214 25.99 -4.78 -6.31
C PHE A 214 26.95 -4.66 -7.50
N GLU A 215 26.47 -4.26 -8.67
CA GLU A 215 27.30 -4.01 -9.84
C GLU A 215 26.71 -2.85 -10.66
N GLU A 216 27.58 -1.97 -11.16
CA GLU A 216 27.22 -0.86 -12.03
C GLU A 216 28.10 -0.92 -13.29
N LYS A 217 27.45 -0.94 -14.44
CA LYS A 217 28.08 -0.89 -15.76
C LYS A 217 27.62 0.38 -16.47
N GLU A 218 28.25 0.67 -17.60
CA GLU A 218 28.04 1.91 -18.36
C GLU A 218 26.56 2.26 -18.59
N ASN A 219 25.72 1.26 -18.86
CA ASN A 219 24.27 1.44 -19.09
C ASN A 219 23.39 0.52 -18.22
N GLU A 220 23.93 -0.09 -17.17
CA GLU A 220 23.19 -1.06 -16.36
C GLU A 220 23.48 -0.88 -14.88
N ILE A 221 22.46 -1.06 -14.05
CA ILE A 221 22.62 -1.24 -12.61
C ILE A 221 22.01 -2.57 -12.20
N HIS A 222 22.85 -3.42 -11.62
CA HIS A 222 22.46 -4.71 -11.09
C HIS A 222 22.18 -4.57 -9.61
N PHE A 223 21.03 -5.05 -9.17
CA PHE A 223 20.62 -4.96 -7.79
C PHE A 223 19.94 -6.24 -7.32
N LYS A 224 20.16 -6.54 -6.03
CA LYS A 224 19.57 -7.68 -5.35
C LYS A 224 18.44 -7.21 -4.47
N TYR A 225 17.27 -7.84 -4.62
CA TYR A 225 16.14 -7.70 -3.72
C TYR A 225 16.04 -8.95 -2.86
N SER A 226 16.33 -8.82 -1.56
CA SER A 226 16.46 -9.96 -0.66
C SER A 226 15.66 -9.76 0.62
N ALA A 227 15.04 -10.83 1.11
CA ALA A 227 14.40 -10.82 2.41
C ALA A 227 15.40 -10.55 3.54
N LYS A 228 14.93 -9.85 4.58
CA LYS A 228 15.70 -9.60 5.80
C LYS A 228 15.59 -10.76 6.78
N LYS A 229 16.49 -10.75 7.76
CA LYS A 229 16.70 -11.85 8.72
C LYS A 229 15.45 -12.30 9.48
N HIS A 230 14.48 -11.42 9.75
CA HIS A 230 13.26 -11.82 10.47
C HIS A 230 12.32 -12.68 9.62
N LEU A 231 12.54 -12.74 8.31
CA LEU A 231 11.89 -13.69 7.43
C LEU A 231 12.64 -15.04 7.34
N ASN A 232 13.75 -15.21 8.05
CA ASN A 232 14.44 -16.49 8.12
C ASN A 232 13.50 -17.56 8.70
N GLY A 233 13.26 -18.63 7.95
CA GLY A 233 12.34 -19.71 8.34
C GLY A 233 10.90 -19.52 7.88
N PHE A 234 10.57 -18.43 7.16
CA PHE A 234 9.33 -18.37 6.41
C PHE A 234 9.33 -19.45 5.34
N ARG A 235 8.33 -20.33 5.36
CA ARG A 235 8.12 -21.31 4.32
C ARG A 235 7.26 -20.69 3.25
N ILE A 236 7.84 -20.52 2.07
CA ILE A 236 7.15 -19.91 0.94
C ILE A 236 6.99 -20.95 -0.14
N ASN A 237 5.79 -20.98 -0.70
CA ASN A 237 5.51 -21.71 -1.91
C ASN A 237 6.34 -21.10 -3.06
N SER A 238 7.16 -21.91 -3.74
CA SER A 238 8.02 -21.46 -4.84
C SER A 238 7.25 -20.70 -5.92
N GLU A 239 6.00 -21.07 -6.16
CA GLU A 239 5.15 -20.39 -7.13
C GLU A 239 4.67 -19.02 -6.67
N ALA A 240 4.27 -18.88 -5.40
CA ALA A 240 3.92 -17.60 -4.82
C ALA A 240 5.13 -16.64 -4.76
N ALA A 241 6.33 -17.20 -4.53
CA ALA A 241 7.58 -16.44 -4.65
C ALA A 241 7.79 -15.91 -6.07
N MET A 242 7.65 -16.75 -7.10
CA MET A 242 7.79 -16.32 -8.50
C MET A 242 6.78 -15.21 -8.83
N MET A 243 5.50 -15.40 -8.50
CA MET A 243 4.47 -14.36 -8.70
C MET A 243 4.80 -13.05 -7.97
N TYR A 244 5.38 -13.13 -6.78
CA TYR A 244 5.82 -11.95 -6.05
C TYR A 244 6.98 -11.23 -6.74
N PHE A 245 7.95 -11.95 -7.31
CA PHE A 245 9.05 -11.33 -8.04
C PHE A 245 8.62 -10.75 -9.39
N ASP A 246 7.68 -11.40 -10.10
CA ASP A 246 7.05 -10.83 -11.29
C ASP A 246 6.32 -9.53 -10.95
N TYR A 247 5.56 -9.54 -9.86
CA TYR A 247 4.95 -8.34 -9.31
C TYR A 247 5.98 -7.25 -8.99
N LYS A 248 7.11 -7.60 -8.34
CA LYS A 248 8.16 -6.63 -8.00
C LYS A 248 8.88 -6.07 -9.21
N LYS A 249 9.10 -6.88 -10.25
CA LYS A 249 9.60 -6.41 -11.55
C LYS A 249 8.66 -5.33 -12.11
N ALA A 250 7.37 -5.61 -12.21
CA ALA A 250 6.38 -4.65 -12.72
C ALA A 250 6.29 -3.39 -11.84
N TYR A 251 6.35 -3.55 -10.52
CA TYR A 251 6.35 -2.44 -9.56
C TYR A 251 7.57 -1.52 -9.74
N PHE A 252 8.78 -2.09 -9.81
CA PHE A 252 10.00 -1.34 -10.06
C PHE A 252 10.01 -0.70 -11.45
N GLN A 253 9.50 -1.41 -12.47
CA GLN A 253 9.35 -0.88 -13.82
C GLN A 253 8.45 0.36 -13.86
N SER A 254 7.37 0.40 -13.07
CA SER A 254 6.52 1.58 -12.95
C SER A 254 7.23 2.71 -12.21
N LEU A 255 7.90 2.40 -11.10
CA LEU A 255 8.54 3.42 -10.23
C LEU A 255 9.75 4.11 -10.86
N PHE A 256 10.58 3.37 -11.59
CA PHE A 256 11.88 3.83 -12.04
C PHE A 256 11.90 4.23 -13.53
N GLN A 257 10.76 4.61 -14.10
CA GLN A 257 10.71 5.08 -15.49
C GLN A 257 11.66 6.28 -15.71
N PRO A 258 12.42 6.32 -16.82
CA PRO A 258 12.28 5.49 -18.02
C PRO A 258 13.06 4.17 -18.02
N LEU A 259 13.69 3.78 -16.91
CA LEU A 259 14.56 2.60 -16.84
C LEU A 259 13.79 1.33 -17.20
N ARG A 260 14.39 0.44 -17.99
CA ARG A 260 13.84 -0.90 -18.23
C ARG A 260 14.34 -1.85 -17.14
N ILE A 261 13.41 -2.50 -16.45
CA ILE A 261 13.70 -3.44 -15.36
C ILE A 261 13.54 -4.88 -15.85
N GLU A 262 14.56 -5.69 -15.61
CA GLU A 262 14.61 -7.11 -15.91
C GLU A 262 14.85 -7.91 -14.64
N LEU A 263 14.12 -9.02 -14.48
CA LEU A 263 14.40 -10.03 -13.45
C LEU A 263 15.32 -11.07 -14.08
N VAL A 264 16.55 -11.20 -13.58
CA VAL A 264 17.57 -12.12 -14.10
C VAL A 264 17.35 -13.52 -13.55
N ASP A 265 17.17 -13.61 -12.24
CA ASP A 265 16.89 -14.85 -11.53
C ASP A 265 16.09 -14.55 -10.26
N SER A 266 15.49 -15.60 -9.72
CA SER A 266 14.98 -15.59 -8.36
C SER A 266 15.19 -16.95 -7.70
N ASN A 267 15.45 -16.94 -6.40
CA ASN A 267 15.55 -18.13 -5.58
C ASN A 267 14.91 -17.88 -4.21
N GLY A 268 13.75 -18.48 -3.99
CA GLY A 268 13.02 -18.35 -2.73
C GLY A 268 12.55 -16.91 -2.49
N LEU A 269 13.24 -16.19 -1.60
CA LEU A 269 12.95 -14.79 -1.26
C LEU A 269 14.06 -13.81 -1.71
N GLU A 270 14.84 -14.23 -2.68
CA GLU A 270 15.85 -13.41 -3.31
C GLU A 270 15.60 -13.30 -4.80
N GLY A 271 15.74 -12.12 -5.37
CA GLY A 271 15.67 -11.87 -6.81
C GLY A 271 16.75 -10.90 -7.24
N ASN A 272 17.45 -11.25 -8.33
CA ASN A 272 18.44 -10.38 -8.95
C ASN A 272 17.80 -9.67 -10.14
N PHE A 273 18.00 -8.36 -10.21
CA PHE A 273 17.41 -7.50 -11.23
C PHE A 273 18.46 -6.65 -11.92
N ILE A 274 18.18 -6.27 -13.16
CA ILE A 274 18.95 -5.31 -13.94
C ILE A 274 18.03 -4.14 -14.29
N ALA A 275 18.49 -2.93 -14.02
CA ALA A 275 17.92 -1.72 -14.60
C ALA A 275 18.81 -1.23 -15.75
N HIS A 276 18.23 -1.15 -16.94
CA HIS A 276 18.88 -0.63 -18.14
C HIS A 276 18.63 0.88 -18.25
N VAL A 277 19.72 1.65 -18.36
CA VAL A 277 19.72 3.10 -18.60
C VAL A 277 19.78 3.31 -20.12
N SER A 278 18.78 4.01 -20.65
CA SER A 278 18.67 4.39 -22.07
C SER A 278 19.30 5.74 -22.37
#